data_AF-A0A495J3E0-F1
#
_entry.id   AF-A0A495J3E0-F1
#
_cell.length_a   1.000
_cell.length_b   1.000
_cell.length_c   1.000
_cell.angle_alpha   90.00
_cell.angle_beta   90.00
_cell.angle_gamma   90.00
#
_symmetry.space_group_name_H-M   'P 1'
#
loop_
_entity.id
_entity.type
_entity.pdbx_description
1 polymer ?
#
loop_
_entity_poly.entity_id
_entity_poly.type
_entity_poly.pdbx_seq_one_letter_code
_entity_poly.pdbx_strand_id
1 'polypeptide(L)'
;MEISIYIDLLNGLEFDKLEQKLMEMPFNVMEDIINRLAYDSVKEESNLLVYTFLYYLLCKHETSELHFLISKLMGVTLNHIRNAESIGLYHGLQASRLDPDNIDILEYLLYYNQIPEKPLSDKIAISFAKQIIDKRPQSVAAKMRIGLF
;
A
#
# COMPACT_ATOMS: atom_id res chain seq x y z
N MET A 1 -0.06 -19.34 -12.39
CA MET A 1 0.28 -18.36 -13.45
C MET A 1 1.79 -18.24 -13.50
N GLU A 2 2.38 -18.36 -14.69
CA GLU A 2 3.81 -18.22 -14.87
C GLU A 2 4.20 -16.74 -14.70
N ILE A 3 5.07 -16.44 -13.72
CA ILE A 3 5.45 -15.05 -13.40
C ILE A 3 6.59 -14.52 -14.27
N SER A 4 7.30 -15.43 -14.96
CA SER A 4 8.45 -15.15 -15.83
C SER A 4 8.20 -13.98 -16.78
N ILE A 5 7.07 -14.00 -17.49
CA ILE A 5 6.73 -12.94 -18.44
C ILE A 5 6.60 -11.55 -17.79
N TYR A 6 6.11 -11.46 -16.55
CA TYR A 6 5.97 -10.19 -15.85
C TYR A 6 7.33 -9.69 -15.34
N ILE A 7 8.20 -10.61 -14.91
CA ILE A 7 9.58 -10.31 -14.52
C ILE A 7 10.35 -9.74 -15.71
N ASP A 8 10.25 -10.40 -16.87
CA ASP A 8 10.93 -9.97 -18.09
C ASP A 8 10.46 -8.58 -18.53
N LEU A 9 9.15 -8.32 -18.53
CA LEU A 9 8.59 -7.02 -18.87
C LEU A 9 9.01 -5.93 -17.88
N LEU A 10 9.01 -6.22 -16.58
CA LEU A 10 9.44 -5.27 -15.55
C LEU A 10 10.92 -4.93 -15.68
N ASN A 11 11.79 -5.94 -15.82
CA ASN A 11 13.24 -5.75 -15.93
C ASN A 11 13.64 -5.10 -17.27
N GLY A 12 12.87 -5.35 -18.33
CA GLY A 12 13.00 -4.68 -19.63
C GLY A 12 12.45 -3.24 -19.66
N LEU A 13 11.88 -2.75 -18.55
CA LEU A 13 11.21 -1.45 -18.45
C LEU A 13 10.06 -1.29 -19.47
N GLU A 14 9.45 -2.40 -19.87
CA GLU A 14 8.34 -2.45 -20.83
C GLU A 14 7.01 -2.15 -20.14
N PHE A 15 6.94 -1.01 -19.44
CA PHE A 15 5.84 -0.67 -18.53
C PHE A 15 4.48 -0.59 -19.22
N ASP A 16 4.40 -0.13 -20.47
CA ASP A 16 3.15 -0.13 -21.23
C ASP A 16 2.59 -1.54 -21.44
N LYS A 17 3.46 -2.49 -21.78
CA LYS A 17 3.06 -3.89 -21.98
C LYS A 17 2.73 -4.57 -20.66
N LEU A 18 3.46 -4.23 -19.59
CA LEU A 18 3.19 -4.72 -18.25
C LEU A 18 1.84 -4.23 -17.75
N GLU A 19 1.55 -2.94 -17.88
CA GLU A 19 0.26 -2.33 -17.58
C GLU A 19 -0.87 -3.02 -18.35
N GLN A 20 -0.74 -3.17 -19.67
CA GLN A 20 -1.77 -3.81 -20.49
C GLN A 20 -2.13 -5.21 -19.96
N LYS A 21 -1.12 -6.02 -19.61
CA LYS A 21 -1.37 -7.38 -19.09
C LYS A 21 -2.00 -7.38 -17.69
N LEU A 22 -1.60 -6.46 -16.83
CA LEU A 22 -2.09 -6.40 -15.45
C LEU A 22 -3.51 -5.82 -15.35
N MET A 23 -3.83 -4.81 -16.17
CA MET A 23 -5.11 -4.11 -16.15
C MET A 23 -6.26 -4.93 -16.76
N GLU A 24 -5.96 -6.01 -17.49
CA GLU A 24 -6.95 -7.00 -17.94
C GLU A 24 -7.43 -7.93 -16.81
N MET A 25 -6.80 -7.86 -15.62
CA MET A 25 -7.04 -8.77 -14.51
C MET A 25 -7.87 -8.13 -13.39
N PRO A 26 -8.57 -8.95 -12.58
CA PRO A 26 -9.13 -8.48 -11.32
C PRO A 26 -8.04 -7.87 -10.42
N PHE A 27 -8.38 -6.80 -9.70
CA PHE A 27 -7.41 -6.05 -8.89
C PHE A 27 -6.64 -6.92 -7.89
N ASN A 28 -7.31 -7.89 -7.24
CA ASN A 28 -6.67 -8.80 -6.28
C ASN A 28 -5.62 -9.72 -6.95
N VAL A 29 -5.83 -10.10 -8.21
CA VAL A 29 -4.86 -10.89 -8.98
C VAL A 29 -3.67 -10.03 -9.39
N MET A 30 -3.93 -8.80 -9.83
CA MET A 30 -2.86 -7.82 -10.10
C MET A 30 -2.02 -7.57 -8.84
N GLU A 31 -2.66 -7.36 -7.69
CA GLU A 31 -1.97 -7.14 -6.41
C GLU A 31 -1.07 -8.33 -6.02
N ASP A 32 -1.52 -9.58 -6.18
CA ASP A 32 -0.68 -10.77 -5.94
C ASP A 32 0.56 -10.79 -6.85
N ILE A 33 0.38 -10.51 -8.14
CA ILE A 33 1.50 -10.46 -9.09
C ILE A 33 2.49 -9.35 -8.70
N ILE A 34 2.00 -8.16 -8.36
CA ILE A 34 2.83 -7.04 -7.92
C ILE A 34 3.66 -7.40 -6.69
N ASN A 35 3.06 -8.05 -5.69
CA ASN A 35 3.79 -8.50 -4.50
C ASN A 35 4.88 -9.52 -4.85
N ARG A 36 4.59 -10.48 -5.72
CA ARG A 36 5.55 -11.49 -6.16
C ARG A 36 6.65 -10.93 -7.07
N LEU A 37 6.38 -9.84 -7.79
CA LEU A 37 7.39 -9.10 -8.53
C LEU A 37 8.30 -8.30 -7.60
N ALA A 38 7.76 -7.80 -6.49
CA ALA A 38 8.48 -6.92 -5.57
C ALA A 38 9.44 -7.70 -4.68
N TYR A 39 9.13 -8.95 -4.32
CA TYR A 39 9.95 -9.74 -3.43
C TYR A 39 9.98 -11.22 -3.86
N ASP A 40 11.19 -11.73 -4.12
CA ASP A 40 11.44 -13.15 -4.32
C ASP A 40 11.74 -13.79 -2.96
N SER A 41 10.76 -14.50 -2.41
CA SER A 41 10.89 -15.16 -1.10
C SER A 41 11.84 -16.35 -1.10
N VAL A 42 12.21 -16.89 -2.26
CA VAL A 42 13.16 -18.02 -2.36
C VAL A 42 14.59 -17.51 -2.32
N LYS A 43 14.85 -16.36 -2.96
CA LYS A 43 16.17 -15.71 -2.97
C LYS A 43 16.35 -14.67 -1.87
N GLU A 44 15.27 -14.31 -1.19
CA GLU A 44 15.21 -13.19 -0.23
C GLU A 44 15.62 -11.85 -0.86
N GLU A 45 15.26 -11.65 -2.13
CA GLU A 45 15.66 -10.47 -2.91
C GLU A 45 14.47 -9.52 -3.14
N SER A 46 14.71 -8.23 -2.91
CA SER A 46 13.76 -7.16 -3.21
C SER A 46 14.00 -6.53 -4.57
N ASN A 47 12.92 -6.25 -5.29
CA ASN A 47 12.94 -5.56 -6.57
C ASN A 47 12.20 -4.21 -6.49
N LEU A 48 12.96 -3.15 -6.27
CA LEU A 48 12.42 -1.79 -6.20
C LEU A 48 11.92 -1.25 -7.55
N LEU A 49 12.21 -1.91 -8.69
CA LEU A 49 11.64 -1.50 -9.99
C LEU A 49 10.12 -1.58 -9.99
N VAL A 50 9.51 -2.44 -9.15
CA VAL A 50 8.05 -2.45 -8.96
C VAL A 50 7.54 -1.09 -8.50
N TYR A 51 8.25 -0.42 -7.60
CA TYR A 51 7.85 0.93 -7.18
C TYR A 51 7.92 1.93 -8.34
N THR A 52 8.97 1.85 -9.18
CA THR A 52 9.07 2.68 -10.40
C THR A 52 7.89 2.43 -11.35
N PHE A 53 7.48 1.17 -11.53
CA PHE A 53 6.31 0.83 -12.33
C PHE A 53 5.00 1.35 -11.72
N LEU A 54 4.79 1.19 -10.42
CA LEU A 54 3.60 1.71 -9.75
C LEU A 54 3.56 3.25 -9.80
N TYR A 55 4.71 3.91 -9.69
CA TYR A 55 4.82 5.36 -9.89
C TYR A 55 4.50 5.77 -11.34
N TYR A 56 4.97 5.00 -12.33
CA TYR A 56 4.58 5.17 -13.73
C TYR A 56 3.06 5.13 -13.90
N LEU A 57 2.37 4.15 -13.28
CA LEU A 57 0.91 4.07 -13.31
C LEU A 57 0.25 5.30 -12.66
N LEU A 58 0.75 5.74 -11.50
CA LEU A 58 0.25 6.96 -10.83
C LEU A 58 0.39 8.20 -11.72
N CYS A 59 1.47 8.33 -12.47
CA CYS A 59 1.67 9.46 -13.39
C CYS A 59 0.66 9.47 -14.55
N LYS A 60 0.13 8.30 -14.95
CA LYS A 60 -0.90 8.21 -15.99
C LYS A 60 -2.30 8.42 -15.40
N HIS A 61 -2.59 7.72 -14.32
CA HIS A 61 -3.91 7.67 -13.68
C HIS A 61 -3.75 7.57 -12.15
N GLU A 62 -3.68 8.72 -11.47
CA GLU A 62 -3.62 8.77 -10.00
C GLU A 62 -4.94 8.26 -9.39
N THR A 63 -4.88 7.20 -8.59
CA THR A 63 -6.06 6.66 -7.87
C THR A 63 -5.75 6.32 -6.42
N SER A 64 -6.78 6.29 -5.58
CA SER A 64 -6.64 5.89 -4.17
C SER A 64 -6.16 4.44 -4.05
N GLU A 65 -6.60 3.53 -4.93
CA GLU A 65 -6.21 2.12 -4.90
C GLU A 65 -4.73 1.91 -5.22
N LEU A 66 -4.17 2.65 -6.18
CA LEU A 66 -2.74 2.57 -6.50
C LEU A 66 -1.89 3.11 -5.36
N HIS A 67 -2.27 4.24 -4.77
CA HIS A 67 -1.63 4.76 -3.57
C HIS A 67 -1.73 3.76 -2.40
N PHE A 68 -2.89 3.16 -2.19
CA PHE A 68 -3.08 2.19 -1.12
C PHE A 68 -2.27 0.90 -1.35
N LEU A 69 -2.17 0.43 -2.60
CA LEU A 69 -1.32 -0.69 -2.99
C LEU A 69 0.16 -0.41 -2.67
N ILE A 70 0.68 0.77 -3.04
CA ILE A 70 2.07 1.15 -2.71
C ILE A 70 2.25 1.22 -1.19
N SER A 71 1.28 1.77 -0.46
CA SER A 71 1.31 1.84 1.00
C SER A 71 1.47 0.45 1.63
N LYS A 72 0.62 -0.50 1.21
CA LYS A 72 0.69 -1.90 1.64
C LYS A 72 2.01 -2.57 1.23
N LEU A 73 2.44 -2.36 -0.01
CA LEU A 73 3.68 -2.94 -0.53
C LEU A 73 4.88 -2.52 0.33
N MET A 74 4.96 -1.25 0.70
CA MET A 74 6.04 -0.72 1.52
C MET A 74 5.91 -1.08 3.00
N GLY A 75 4.69 -1.12 3.55
CA GLY A 75 4.46 -1.45 4.95
C GLY A 75 4.57 -2.95 5.27
N VAL A 76 4.40 -3.82 4.27
CA VAL A 76 4.35 -5.28 4.47
C VAL A 76 5.45 -6.00 3.70
N THR A 77 5.50 -5.85 2.38
CA THR A 77 6.36 -6.66 1.51
C THR A 77 7.80 -6.17 1.46
N LEU A 78 7.98 -4.86 1.37
CA LEU A 78 9.28 -4.19 1.25
C LEU A 78 9.69 -3.48 2.55
N ASN A 79 9.08 -3.85 3.68
CA ASN A 79 9.28 -3.16 4.97
C ASN A 79 10.73 -3.21 5.51
N HIS A 80 11.57 -4.09 4.97
CA HIS A 80 12.99 -4.19 5.30
C HIS A 80 13.86 -3.20 4.51
N ILE A 81 13.31 -2.55 3.47
CA ILE A 81 14.00 -1.48 2.75
C ILE A 81 14.02 -0.22 3.61
N ARG A 82 15.17 0.43 3.68
CA ARG A 82 15.34 1.70 4.39
C ARG A 82 14.32 2.74 3.88
N ASN A 83 13.61 3.37 4.81
CA ASN A 83 12.57 4.38 4.59
C ASN A 83 11.28 3.84 3.92
N ALA A 84 11.09 2.52 3.80
CA ALA A 84 9.86 1.96 3.24
C ALA A 84 8.63 2.43 4.01
N GLU A 85 8.69 2.47 5.34
CA GLU A 85 7.58 2.96 6.17
C GLU A 85 7.21 4.41 5.88
N SER A 86 8.19 5.26 5.58
CA SER A 86 7.98 6.67 5.22
C SER A 86 7.31 6.81 3.84
N ILE A 87 7.76 6.02 2.85
CA ILE A 87 7.12 5.95 1.52
C ILE A 87 5.68 5.42 1.66
N GLY A 88 5.53 4.35 2.45
CA GLY A 88 4.24 3.73 2.70
C GLY A 88 3.24 4.68 3.34
N LEU A 89 3.66 5.44 4.37
CA LEU A 89 2.83 6.45 5.01
C LEU A 89 2.46 7.56 4.03
N TYR A 90 3.41 8.06 3.24
CA TYR A 90 3.13 9.09 2.24
C TYR A 90 2.02 8.64 1.29
N HIS A 91 2.14 7.45 0.70
CA HIS A 91 1.12 6.94 -0.22
C HIS A 91 -0.19 6.63 0.50
N GLY A 92 -0.17 6.11 1.72
CA GLY A 92 -1.40 5.86 2.49
C GLY A 92 -2.19 7.15 2.78
N LEU A 93 -1.50 8.25 3.10
CA LEU A 93 -2.12 9.56 3.29
C LEU A 93 -2.67 10.15 1.98
N GLN A 94 -2.00 9.91 0.85
CA GLN A 94 -2.55 10.28 -0.46
C GLN A 94 -3.81 9.46 -0.79
N ALA A 95 -3.81 8.16 -0.48
CA ALA A 95 -4.97 7.30 -0.66
C ALA A 95 -6.17 7.80 0.13
N SER A 96 -5.99 8.16 1.42
CA SER A 96 -7.08 8.71 2.24
C SER A 96 -7.49 10.12 1.86
N ARG A 97 -6.61 10.90 1.24
CA ARG A 97 -6.99 12.21 0.65
C ARG A 97 -7.89 12.04 -0.56
N LEU A 98 -7.60 11.05 -1.41
CA LEU A 98 -8.36 10.78 -2.64
C LEU A 98 -9.69 10.07 -2.35
N ASP A 99 -9.74 9.22 -1.31
CA ASP A 99 -10.92 8.47 -0.89
C ASP A 99 -11.09 8.53 0.64
N PRO A 100 -11.58 9.67 1.17
CA PRO A 100 -11.62 9.94 2.62
C PRO A 100 -12.65 9.10 3.39
N ASP A 101 -13.64 8.54 2.71
CA ASP A 101 -14.70 7.72 3.34
C ASP A 101 -14.32 6.23 3.39
N ASN A 102 -13.17 5.86 2.84
CA ASN A 102 -12.70 4.47 2.81
C ASN A 102 -12.10 4.05 4.15
N ILE A 103 -12.94 3.36 4.92
CA ILE A 103 -12.61 2.93 6.29
C ILE A 103 -11.44 1.94 6.31
N ASP A 104 -11.23 1.15 5.25
CA ASP A 104 -10.12 0.20 5.19
C ASP A 104 -8.77 0.94 5.09
N ILE A 105 -8.72 2.04 4.33
CA ILE A 105 -7.53 2.89 4.24
C ILE A 105 -7.26 3.57 5.59
N LEU A 106 -8.28 4.17 6.20
CA LEU A 106 -8.13 4.84 7.49
C LEU A 106 -7.69 3.88 8.59
N GLU A 107 -8.28 2.68 8.64
CA GLU A 107 -7.93 1.66 9.62
C GLU A 107 -6.51 1.13 9.40
N TYR A 108 -6.12 0.90 8.14
CA TYR A 108 -4.73 0.54 7.81
C TYR A 108 -3.74 1.61 8.27
N LEU A 109 -4.05 2.90 8.08
CA LEU A 109 -3.17 4.00 8.49
C LEU A 109 -2.87 4.02 10.01
N LEU A 110 -3.73 3.45 10.85
CA LEU A 110 -3.48 3.35 12.29
C LEU A 110 -2.24 2.49 12.63
N TYR A 111 -1.82 1.60 11.72
CA TYR A 111 -0.56 0.86 11.81
C TYR A 111 0.65 1.79 11.96
N TYR A 112 0.71 2.89 11.19
CA TYR A 112 1.81 3.84 11.25
C TYR A 112 1.88 4.62 12.56
N ASN A 113 0.83 4.61 13.38
CA ASN A 113 0.86 5.15 14.74
C ASN A 113 1.30 4.08 15.77
N GLN A 114 1.38 2.80 15.40
CA GLN A 114 1.89 1.71 16.26
C GLN A 114 3.42 1.57 16.16
N ILE A 115 4.01 2.02 15.05
CA ILE A 115 5.46 2.01 14.85
C ILE A 115 6.15 2.88 15.93
N PRO A 116 7.22 2.40 16.60
CA PRO A 116 7.88 3.12 17.70
C PRO A 116 8.31 4.55 17.37
N GLU A 117 8.76 4.78 16.13
CA GLU A 117 9.17 6.08 15.60
C GLU A 117 8.00 7.06 15.44
N LYS A 118 6.75 6.59 15.60
CA LYS A 118 5.50 7.33 15.45
C LYS A 118 5.44 8.20 14.18
N PRO A 119 5.64 7.61 12.99
CA PRO A 119 5.56 8.36 11.74
C PRO A 119 4.16 8.98 11.53
N LEU A 120 3.09 8.34 12.03
CA LEU A 120 1.77 8.98 12.15
C LEU A 120 1.54 9.49 13.57
N SER A 121 1.27 10.79 13.72
CA SER A 121 1.02 11.41 15.02
C SER A 121 -0.26 10.92 15.70
N ASP A 122 -0.26 10.90 17.04
CA ASP A 122 -1.41 10.52 17.85
C ASP A 122 -2.66 11.37 17.52
N LYS A 123 -2.47 12.66 17.24
CA LYS A 123 -3.57 13.58 16.86
C LYS A 123 -4.28 13.12 15.58
N ILE A 124 -3.52 12.76 14.55
CA ILE A 124 -4.09 12.29 13.28
C ILE A 124 -4.72 10.91 13.48
N ALA A 125 -4.05 10.00 14.20
CA ALA A 125 -4.56 8.67 14.48
C ALA A 125 -5.90 8.70 15.25
N ILE A 126 -6.04 9.58 16.25
CA ILE A 126 -7.31 9.81 16.96
C ILE A 126 -8.41 10.32 16.02
N SER A 127 -8.07 11.22 15.09
CA SER A 127 -9.01 11.73 14.09
C SER A 127 -9.54 10.62 13.19
N PHE A 128 -8.66 9.76 12.67
CA PHE A 128 -9.05 8.59 11.88
C PHE A 128 -9.86 7.59 12.70
N ALA A 129 -9.43 7.30 13.94
CA ALA A 129 -10.12 6.37 14.82
C ALA A 129 -11.57 6.79 15.10
N LYS A 130 -11.84 8.08 15.29
CA LYS A 130 -13.23 8.57 15.45
C LYS A 130 -14.09 8.27 14.21
N GLN A 131 -13.57 8.58 13.01
CA GLN A 131 -14.27 8.30 11.75
C GLN A 131 -14.51 6.80 11.54
N ILE A 132 -13.51 5.97 11.87
CA ILE A 132 -13.63 4.51 11.79
C ILE A 132 -14.72 4.02 12.74
N ILE A 133 -14.76 4.47 13.99
CA ILE A 133 -15.76 3.99 14.97
C ILE A 133 -17.18 4.35 14.57
N ASP A 134 -17.39 5.51 13.93
CA ASP A 134 -18.73 5.91 13.45
C ASP A 134 -19.28 4.94 12.38
N LYS A 135 -18.40 4.29 11.61
CA LYS A 135 -18.78 3.35 10.52
C LYS A 135 -18.55 1.87 10.85
N ARG A 136 -17.55 1.58 11.69
CA ARG A 136 -17.08 0.26 12.11
C ARG A 136 -16.85 0.25 13.64
N PRO A 137 -17.93 0.31 14.45
CA PRO A 137 -17.83 0.42 15.91
C PRO A 137 -17.09 -0.74 16.59
N GLN A 138 -16.91 -1.87 15.90
CA GLN A 138 -16.19 -3.05 16.37
C GLN A 138 -14.67 -2.99 16.11
N SER A 139 -14.16 -1.97 15.41
CA SER A 139 -12.73 -1.84 15.12
C SER A 139 -11.90 -1.79 16.40
N VAL A 140 -11.12 -2.84 16.63
CA VAL A 140 -10.18 -2.95 17.76
C VAL A 140 -9.09 -1.89 17.64
N ALA A 141 -8.54 -1.73 16.43
CA ALA A 141 -7.49 -0.75 16.15
C ALA A 141 -7.95 0.69 16.48
N ALA A 142 -9.17 1.06 16.08
CA ALA A 142 -9.70 2.40 16.35
C ALA A 142 -10.02 2.61 17.83
N LYS A 143 -10.65 1.63 18.51
CA LYS A 143 -10.94 1.73 19.96
C LYS A 143 -9.68 1.99 20.79
N MET A 144 -8.53 1.43 20.39
CA MET A 144 -7.27 1.57 21.14
C MET A 144 -6.80 3.01 21.12
N ARG A 145 -7.12 3.75 20.06
CA ARG A 145 -6.70 5.16 19.90
C ARG A 145 -7.58 6.14 20.64
N ILE A 146 -8.82 5.78 20.95
CA ILE A 146 -9.77 6.66 21.64
C ILE A 146 -10.08 6.22 23.08
N GLY A 147 -9.33 5.26 23.62
CA GLY A 147 -9.42 4.87 25.03
C GLY A 147 -10.70 4.10 25.40
N LEU A 148 -11.24 3.30 24.47
CA LEU A 148 -12.45 2.49 24.69
C LEU A 148 -12.12 1.02 25.08
N PHE A 149 -11.07 0.81 25.88
CA PHE A 149 -10.65 -0.50 26.41
C PHE A 149 -10.62 -0.49 27.94
#